data_AF-A0A0N8H9A2-F1
#
_entry.id   AF-A0A0N8H9A2-F1
#
_cell.length_a   1.000
_cell.length_b   1.000
_cell.length_c   1.000
_cell.angle_alpha   90.00
_cell.angle_beta   90.00
_cell.angle_gamma   90.00
#
_symmetry.space_group_name_H-M   'P 1'
#
loop_
_entity.id
_entity.type
_entity.pdbx_description
1 polymer ?
#
loop_
_entity_poly.entity_id
_entity_poly.type
_entity_poly.pdbx_seq_one_letter_code
_entity_poly.pdbx_strand_id
1 'polypeptide(L)'
;MGLTSCDKDDNMMNPVDNGPDFSGTYMTADQMGRPAINTVFVPSGMKDNFNVTPPSQMGAMYASAFADGLRALSPAYANPGDANALGLDADTFGSVLATDILTVSTTGTTTFYDGTNVLTGRNLADDVITVELLLIFGGEDFSENPGLTDDNVNANDKAFDTSFPYLASPW
;
A
#
# COMPACT_ATOMS: atom_id res chain seq x y z
N MET A 1 2.88 26.21 -12.26
CA MET A 1 4.20 26.70 -11.82
C MET A 1 5.17 26.40 -12.96
N GLY A 2 5.71 27.44 -13.59
CA GLY A 2 6.59 27.28 -14.76
C GLY A 2 7.98 26.87 -14.31
N LEU A 3 8.54 25.85 -14.97
CA LEU A 3 9.94 25.48 -14.83
C LEU A 3 10.76 26.42 -15.72
N THR A 4 11.54 27.32 -15.11
CA THR A 4 12.46 28.20 -15.84
C THR A 4 13.83 27.53 -15.90
N SER A 5 14.30 27.30 -17.13
CA SER A 5 15.61 26.74 -17.46
C SER A 5 16.74 27.72 -17.09
N CYS A 6 17.88 27.18 -16.63
CA CYS A 6 19.07 27.95 -16.31
C CYS A 6 19.69 28.57 -17.57
N ASP A 7 19.60 29.89 -17.73
CA ASP A 7 20.52 30.63 -18.58
C ASP A 7 21.76 31.03 -17.77
N LYS A 8 22.92 30.81 -18.37
CA LYS A 8 24.23 31.20 -17.81
C LYS A 8 24.47 32.68 -18.10
N ASP A 9 24.03 33.55 -17.21
CA ASP A 9 24.47 34.95 -17.22
C ASP A 9 25.18 35.30 -15.91
N ASP A 10 26.50 35.32 -16.02
CA ASP A 10 27.46 35.76 -15.02
C ASP A 10 27.38 37.30 -14.83
N ASN A 11 26.42 37.81 -14.06
CA ASN A 11 26.62 39.11 -13.39
C ASN A 11 25.65 39.38 -12.22
N MET A 12 26.21 39.27 -11.01
CA MET A 12 25.86 39.99 -9.77
C MET A 12 24.44 40.56 -9.63
N MET A 13 23.52 39.70 -9.22
CA MET A 13 22.59 39.99 -8.14
C MET A 13 22.47 38.68 -7.40
N ASN A 14 23.13 38.53 -6.25
CA ASN A 14 22.97 37.33 -5.43
C ASN A 14 21.49 37.32 -5.01
N PRO A 15 20.62 36.50 -5.61
CA PRO A 15 19.26 36.41 -5.12
C PRO A 15 19.44 35.84 -3.72
N VAL A 16 18.99 36.54 -2.69
CA VAL A 16 18.73 35.84 -1.45
C VAL A 16 17.63 34.86 -1.83
N ASP A 17 18.05 33.64 -2.12
CA ASP A 17 17.20 32.49 -2.34
C ASP A 17 16.46 32.29 -1.03
N ASN A 18 15.37 33.04 -0.86
CA ASN A 18 14.35 32.80 0.15
C ASN A 18 13.55 31.56 -0.29
N GLY A 19 14.27 30.50 -0.66
CA GLY A 19 13.71 29.17 -0.74
C GLY A 19 13.08 28.83 0.61
N PRO A 20 12.16 27.85 0.63
CA PRO A 20 11.54 27.42 1.88
C PRO A 20 12.60 27.14 2.95
N ASP A 21 12.50 27.81 4.09
CA ASP A 21 13.37 27.58 5.24
C ASP A 21 13.06 26.19 5.82
N PHE A 22 13.99 25.27 5.62
CA PHE A 22 13.94 23.90 6.13
C PHE A 22 14.73 23.74 7.45
N SER A 23 15.02 24.83 8.14
CA SER A 23 15.58 24.76 9.49
C SER A 23 14.49 24.34 10.50
N GLY A 24 14.84 23.44 11.42
CA GLY A 24 13.92 22.96 12.44
C GLY A 24 14.17 21.51 12.86
N THR A 25 13.39 21.04 13.83
CA THR A 25 13.31 19.62 14.19
C THR A 25 12.13 19.00 13.48
N TYR A 26 12.41 18.04 12.60
CA TYR A 26 11.37 17.26 11.92
C TYR A 26 10.92 16.11 12.79
N MET A 27 9.62 15.85 12.79
CA MET A 27 9.03 14.63 13.32
C MET A 27 8.15 14.01 12.25
N THR A 28 8.11 12.69 12.19
CA THR A 28 7.20 11.96 11.31
C THR A 28 5.77 12.29 11.70
N ALA A 29 4.98 12.76 10.74
CA ALA A 29 3.55 12.99 10.91
C ALA A 29 2.72 11.81 10.40
N ASP A 30 3.14 11.23 9.27
CA ASP A 30 2.50 10.08 8.64
C ASP A 30 3.54 9.27 7.83
N GLN A 31 3.18 8.05 7.51
CA GLN A 31 3.96 7.15 6.67
C GLN A 31 3.09 6.57 5.55
N MET A 32 3.68 6.46 4.37
CA MET A 32 3.02 5.83 3.24
C MET A 32 3.20 4.33 3.32
N GLY A 33 2.11 3.62 3.56
CA GLY A 33 2.04 2.17 3.53
C GLY A 33 1.46 1.64 2.22
N ARG A 34 1.09 0.37 2.25
CA ARG A 34 0.30 -0.29 1.22
C ARG A 34 -1.13 0.27 1.24
N PRO A 35 -1.81 0.26 0.08
CA PRO A 35 -3.22 0.64 0.02
C PRO A 35 -4.09 -0.13 1.02
N ALA A 36 -5.18 0.51 1.47
CA ALA A 36 -6.26 -0.03 2.30
C ALA A 36 -5.91 -0.59 3.71
N ILE A 37 -4.65 -0.95 4.01
CA ILE A 37 -4.27 -1.61 5.27
C ILE A 37 -4.63 -0.78 6.51
N ASN A 38 -4.20 0.48 6.56
CA ASN A 38 -4.52 1.38 7.67
C ASN A 38 -6.04 1.61 7.81
N THR A 39 -6.78 1.60 6.70
CA THR A 39 -8.22 1.83 6.72
C THR A 39 -8.98 0.65 7.32
N VAL A 40 -8.60 -0.58 6.94
CA VAL A 40 -9.36 -1.80 7.22
C VAL A 40 -8.92 -2.46 8.53
N PHE A 41 -7.61 -2.58 8.78
CA PHE A 41 -7.10 -3.46 9.83
C PHE A 41 -6.57 -2.72 11.06
N VAL A 42 -6.19 -1.44 10.94
CA VAL A 42 -5.74 -0.66 12.10
C VAL A 42 -6.95 -0.23 12.93
N PRO A 43 -7.04 -0.65 14.21
CA PRO A 43 -8.10 -0.21 15.11
C PRO A 43 -8.14 1.31 15.21
N SER A 44 -9.34 1.90 15.24
CA SER A 44 -9.52 3.37 15.22
C SER A 44 -8.73 4.10 16.31
N GLY A 45 -8.66 3.53 17.52
CA GLY A 45 -7.89 4.09 18.64
C GLY A 45 -6.37 3.98 18.50
N MET A 46 -5.87 3.34 17.45
CA MET A 46 -4.44 3.13 17.20
C MET A 46 -3.92 3.79 15.92
N LYS A 47 -4.79 4.42 15.11
CA LYS A 47 -4.42 5.02 13.82
C LYS A 47 -3.33 6.08 13.96
N ASP A 48 -3.48 7.02 14.90
CA ASP A 48 -2.49 8.07 15.11
C ASP A 48 -1.13 7.50 15.53
N ASN A 49 -1.13 6.50 16.42
CA ASN A 49 0.11 5.84 16.83
C ASN A 49 0.71 5.01 15.68
N PHE A 50 -0.13 4.39 14.86
CA PHE A 50 0.30 3.60 13.71
C PHE A 50 1.10 4.49 12.76
N ASN A 51 0.56 5.66 12.38
CA ASN A 51 1.16 6.63 11.45
C ASN A 51 2.58 7.10 11.83
N VAL A 52 2.97 6.98 13.11
CA VAL A 52 4.30 7.37 13.60
C VAL A 52 5.15 6.19 14.09
N THR A 53 4.62 4.97 14.09
CA THR A 53 5.34 3.77 14.53
C THR A 53 6.35 3.37 13.45
N PRO A 54 7.65 3.25 13.78
CA PRO A 54 8.65 2.82 12.81
C PRO A 54 8.33 1.43 12.25
N PRO A 55 8.58 1.16 10.94
CA PRO A 55 8.33 -0.15 10.34
C PRO A 55 8.92 -1.34 11.09
N SER A 56 10.09 -1.17 11.71
CA SER A 56 10.76 -2.20 12.51
C SER A 56 10.02 -2.61 13.78
N GLN A 57 9.03 -1.83 14.22
CA GLN A 57 8.24 -2.07 15.43
C GLN A 57 6.79 -2.48 15.11
N MET A 58 6.30 -2.23 13.88
CA MET A 58 4.89 -2.43 13.55
C MET A 58 4.44 -3.88 13.71
N GLY A 59 5.22 -4.84 13.19
CA GLY A 59 4.86 -6.26 13.29
C GLY A 59 4.61 -6.69 14.74
N ALA A 60 5.46 -6.26 15.67
CA ALA A 60 5.30 -6.57 17.09
C ALA A 60 4.07 -5.90 17.73
N MET A 61 3.66 -4.72 17.23
CA MET A 61 2.56 -3.94 17.80
C MET A 61 1.19 -4.27 17.20
N TYR A 62 1.14 -4.66 15.92
CA TYR A 62 -0.10 -4.69 15.14
C TYR A 62 -0.46 -6.07 14.56
N ALA A 63 0.47 -7.02 14.47
CA ALA A 63 0.19 -8.33 13.84
C ALA A 63 -1.00 -9.06 14.49
N SER A 64 -1.08 -9.07 15.82
CA SER A 64 -2.21 -9.70 16.53
C SER A 64 -3.54 -9.01 16.23
N ALA A 65 -3.56 -7.67 16.25
CA ALA A 65 -4.79 -6.92 15.97
C ALA A 65 -5.26 -7.13 14.53
N PHE A 66 -4.33 -7.30 13.59
CA PHE A 66 -4.65 -7.56 12.19
C PHE A 66 -5.16 -8.98 12.00
N ALA A 67 -4.55 -9.97 12.67
CA ALA A 67 -5.05 -11.35 12.68
C ALA A 67 -6.47 -11.44 13.27
N ASP A 68 -6.73 -10.74 14.38
CA ASP A 68 -8.07 -10.65 14.96
C ASP A 68 -9.06 -9.96 14.02
N GLY A 69 -8.62 -8.90 13.33
CA GLY A 69 -9.41 -8.22 12.30
C GLY A 69 -9.76 -9.14 11.12
N LEU A 70 -8.81 -9.94 10.63
CA LEU A 70 -9.03 -10.92 9.56
C LEU A 70 -10.09 -11.96 9.97
N ARG A 71 -9.95 -12.54 11.17
CA ARG A 71 -10.91 -13.51 11.73
C ARG A 71 -12.30 -12.92 11.96
N ALA A 72 -12.37 -11.64 12.33
CA ALA A 72 -13.64 -10.95 12.54
C ALA A 72 -14.32 -10.56 11.22
N LEU A 73 -13.53 -10.23 10.19
CA LEU A 73 -14.03 -9.73 8.91
C LEU A 73 -14.44 -10.86 7.96
N SER A 74 -13.68 -11.95 7.93
CA SER A 74 -13.84 -13.00 6.92
C SER A 74 -14.05 -14.37 7.52
N PRO A 75 -15.11 -15.09 7.10
CA PRO A 75 -15.30 -16.50 7.43
C PRO A 75 -14.15 -17.40 6.97
N ALA A 76 -13.35 -16.96 5.99
CA ALA A 76 -12.19 -17.67 5.46
C ALA A 76 -11.02 -17.83 6.43
N TYR A 77 -11.15 -17.29 7.64
CA TYR A 77 -10.17 -17.41 8.71
C TYR A 77 -10.81 -17.89 10.03
N ALA A 78 -12.04 -18.40 9.99
CA ALA A 78 -12.83 -18.67 11.18
C ALA A 78 -12.37 -19.92 11.95
N ASN A 79 -11.74 -20.89 11.26
CA ASN A 79 -11.40 -22.18 11.83
C ASN A 79 -9.88 -22.44 11.83
N PRO A 80 -9.39 -23.29 12.75
CA PRO A 80 -8.00 -23.72 12.74
C PRO A 80 -7.66 -24.48 11.45
N GLY A 81 -6.61 -24.05 10.77
CA GLY A 81 -6.15 -24.63 9.51
C GLY A 81 -6.54 -23.81 8.28
N ASP A 82 -7.47 -22.87 8.43
CA ASP A 82 -7.90 -21.99 7.35
C ASP A 82 -6.75 -21.04 6.94
N ALA A 83 -6.57 -20.90 5.63
CA ALA A 83 -5.58 -20.04 5.03
C ALA A 83 -6.13 -19.35 3.78
N ASN A 84 -5.49 -18.26 3.36
CA ASN A 84 -5.75 -17.74 2.03
C ASN A 84 -5.04 -18.56 0.95
N ALA A 85 -5.26 -18.19 -0.30
CA ALA A 85 -4.64 -18.80 -1.46
C ALA A 85 -3.10 -18.73 -1.53
N LEU A 86 -2.46 -17.96 -0.65
CA LEU A 86 -1.01 -17.98 -0.47
C LEU A 86 -0.55 -19.00 0.57
N GLY A 87 -1.48 -19.75 1.16
CA GLY A 87 -1.23 -20.67 2.28
C GLY A 87 -0.93 -19.95 3.59
N LEU A 88 -1.33 -18.69 3.73
CA LEU A 88 -1.10 -17.90 4.94
C LEU A 88 -2.35 -17.95 5.83
N ASP A 89 -2.19 -18.48 7.03
CA ASP A 89 -3.20 -18.37 8.08
C ASP A 89 -3.33 -16.91 8.57
N ALA A 90 -4.34 -16.65 9.41
CA ALA A 90 -4.62 -15.29 9.89
C ALA A 90 -3.44 -14.65 10.64
N ASP A 91 -2.67 -15.43 11.41
CA ASP A 91 -1.54 -14.90 12.18
C ASP A 91 -0.35 -14.56 11.27
N THR A 92 -0.06 -15.43 10.30
CA THR A 92 1.02 -15.22 9.33
C THR A 92 0.66 -14.09 8.38
N PHE A 93 -0.57 -14.06 7.86
CA PHE A 93 -1.02 -12.98 6.99
C PHE A 93 -1.08 -11.65 7.75
N GLY A 94 -1.63 -11.65 8.97
CA GLY A 94 -1.65 -10.47 9.85
C GLY A 94 -0.26 -9.90 10.10
N SER A 95 0.76 -10.74 10.26
CA SER A 95 2.17 -10.32 10.37
C SER A 95 2.72 -9.67 9.09
N VAL A 96 2.42 -10.24 7.92
CA VAL A 96 2.78 -9.67 6.61
C VAL A 96 2.08 -8.32 6.41
N LEU A 97 0.81 -8.21 6.79
CA LEU A 97 0.02 -6.98 6.71
C LEU A 97 0.51 -5.90 7.67
N ALA A 98 0.91 -6.28 8.89
CA ALA A 98 1.33 -5.34 9.92
C ALA A 98 2.63 -4.60 9.58
N THR A 99 3.53 -5.20 8.80
CA THR A 99 4.71 -4.48 8.28
C THR A 99 4.32 -3.70 7.04
N ASP A 100 3.58 -2.62 7.25
CA ASP A 100 2.95 -1.85 6.20
C ASP A 100 3.94 -0.91 5.49
N ILE A 101 4.76 -1.48 4.62
CA ILE A 101 5.75 -0.76 3.83
C ILE A 101 5.46 -0.93 2.33
N LEU A 102 5.59 0.16 1.58
CA LEU A 102 5.59 0.10 0.12
C LEU A 102 6.98 -0.34 -0.35
N THR A 103 7.11 -1.63 -0.68
CA THR A 103 8.32 -2.18 -1.29
C THR A 103 8.42 -1.76 -2.76
N VAL A 104 9.62 -1.40 -3.20
CA VAL A 104 9.91 -1.16 -4.61
C VAL A 104 11.20 -1.89 -4.94
N SER A 105 11.13 -2.81 -5.90
CA SER A 105 12.31 -3.49 -6.41
C SER A 105 12.83 -2.76 -7.65
N THR A 106 14.11 -2.37 -7.65
CA THR A 106 14.74 -1.72 -8.81
C THR A 106 15.26 -2.72 -9.85
N THR A 107 15.29 -4.00 -9.50
CA THR A 107 15.85 -5.08 -10.34
C THR A 107 14.93 -6.29 -10.49
N GLY A 108 13.91 -6.42 -9.63
CA GLY A 108 12.92 -7.49 -9.66
C GLY A 108 11.55 -7.03 -10.12
N THR A 109 10.65 -7.99 -10.34
CA THR A 109 9.26 -7.72 -10.71
C THR A 109 8.58 -6.92 -9.60
N THR A 110 8.04 -5.76 -9.95
CA THR A 110 7.21 -4.94 -9.07
C THR A 110 5.75 -5.22 -9.40
N THR A 111 5.07 -5.93 -8.51
CA THR A 111 3.63 -6.24 -8.63
C THR A 111 3.03 -6.43 -7.25
N PHE A 112 1.74 -6.14 -7.14
CA PHE A 112 0.97 -6.47 -5.96
C PHE A 112 0.74 -7.98 -5.86
N TYR A 113 0.38 -8.61 -6.98
CA TYR A 113 0.30 -10.07 -7.15
C TYR A 113 0.23 -10.45 -8.64
N ASP A 114 1.05 -11.40 -9.08
CA ASP A 114 1.02 -11.95 -10.45
C ASP A 114 0.89 -13.48 -10.50
N GLY A 115 0.53 -14.11 -9.37
CA GLY A 115 0.52 -15.56 -9.20
C GLY A 115 1.83 -16.16 -8.69
N THR A 116 2.95 -15.44 -8.81
CA THR A 116 4.28 -15.89 -8.33
C THR A 116 4.87 -14.93 -7.30
N ASN A 117 4.89 -13.64 -7.63
CA ASN A 117 5.36 -12.55 -6.79
C ASN A 117 4.18 -12.00 -5.99
N VAL A 118 4.44 -11.67 -4.73
CA VAL A 118 3.43 -11.21 -3.77
C VAL A 118 3.99 -9.99 -3.05
N LEU A 119 3.24 -8.87 -3.08
CA LEU A 119 3.55 -7.66 -2.33
C LEU A 119 4.99 -7.14 -2.56
N THR A 120 5.48 -7.22 -3.81
CA THR A 120 6.79 -6.68 -4.22
C THR A 120 6.71 -5.23 -4.72
N GLY A 121 5.56 -4.60 -4.48
CA GLY A 121 5.20 -3.24 -4.84
C GLY A 121 3.85 -3.24 -5.55
N ARG A 122 3.69 -2.36 -6.55
CA ARG A 122 2.54 -2.39 -7.46
C ARG A 122 2.89 -1.75 -8.79
N ASN A 123 2.45 -2.35 -9.88
CA ASN A 123 2.44 -1.70 -11.18
C ASN A 123 1.13 -0.89 -11.33
N LEU A 124 1.05 -0.06 -12.37
CA LEU A 124 -0.11 0.80 -12.59
C LEU A 124 -1.38 0.00 -12.91
N ALA A 125 -1.23 -1.16 -13.55
CA ALA A 125 -2.34 -1.98 -14.03
C ALA A 125 -2.78 -3.07 -13.03
N ASP A 126 -2.12 -3.18 -11.88
CA ASP A 126 -2.45 -4.16 -10.85
C ASP A 126 -3.82 -3.80 -10.27
N ASP A 127 -4.74 -4.77 -10.36
CA ASP A 127 -6.03 -4.72 -9.68
C ASP A 127 -5.86 -5.08 -8.19
N VAL A 128 -5.31 -4.11 -7.45
CA VAL A 128 -4.95 -4.26 -6.03
C VAL A 128 -6.16 -4.65 -5.20
N ILE A 129 -7.33 -4.05 -5.46
CA ILE A 129 -8.51 -4.26 -4.61
C ILE A 129 -9.08 -5.66 -4.82
N THR A 130 -9.21 -6.13 -6.07
CA THR A 130 -9.65 -7.50 -6.33
C THR A 130 -8.71 -8.52 -5.68
N VAL A 131 -7.38 -8.33 -5.78
CA VAL A 131 -6.42 -9.21 -5.12
C VAL A 131 -6.57 -9.17 -3.59
N GLU A 132 -6.70 -8.01 -2.98
CA GLU A 132 -6.90 -7.88 -1.52
C GLU A 132 -8.18 -8.60 -1.07
N LEU A 133 -9.29 -8.36 -1.75
CA LEU A 133 -10.57 -9.00 -1.49
C LEU A 133 -10.47 -10.52 -1.61
N LEU A 134 -9.81 -11.00 -2.66
CA LEU A 134 -9.56 -12.42 -2.88
C LEU A 134 -8.69 -13.04 -1.77
N LEU A 135 -7.65 -12.34 -1.30
CA LEU A 135 -6.81 -12.83 -0.20
C LEU A 135 -7.53 -12.80 1.16
N ILE A 136 -8.51 -11.92 1.33
CA ILE A 136 -9.28 -11.81 2.57
C ILE A 136 -10.45 -12.82 2.59
N PHE A 137 -11.16 -12.97 1.47
CA PHE A 137 -12.46 -13.65 1.42
C PHE A 137 -12.46 -14.96 0.61
N GLY A 138 -11.44 -15.19 -0.22
CA GLY A 138 -11.42 -16.30 -1.17
C GLY A 138 -11.08 -17.67 -0.58
N GLY A 139 -10.48 -17.74 0.61
CA GLY A 139 -9.93 -18.99 1.16
C GLY A 139 -8.75 -19.50 0.31
N GLU A 140 -8.44 -20.80 0.42
CA GLU A 140 -7.27 -21.42 -0.21
C GLU A 140 -7.40 -21.59 -1.73
N ASP A 141 -8.64 -21.68 -2.24
CA ASP A 141 -8.93 -21.97 -3.65
C ASP A 141 -9.78 -20.89 -4.34
N PHE A 142 -9.94 -19.74 -3.70
CA PHE A 142 -10.73 -18.59 -4.16
C PHE A 142 -12.25 -18.80 -4.20
N SER A 143 -12.78 -19.88 -3.61
CA SER A 143 -14.19 -20.26 -3.75
C SER A 143 -15.07 -20.01 -2.52
N GLU A 144 -14.51 -19.61 -1.37
CA GLU A 144 -15.28 -19.60 -0.12
C GLU A 144 -16.34 -18.50 -0.06
N ASN A 145 -16.01 -17.27 -0.49
CA ASN A 145 -16.96 -16.14 -0.48
C ASN A 145 -16.92 -15.38 -1.83
N PRO A 146 -17.34 -16.01 -2.95
CA PRO A 146 -17.12 -15.48 -4.30
C PRO A 146 -17.86 -14.16 -4.60
N GLY A 147 -18.83 -13.78 -3.76
CA GLY A 147 -19.50 -12.48 -3.86
C GLY A 147 -18.71 -11.32 -3.24
N LEU A 148 -17.60 -11.61 -2.56
CA LEU A 148 -16.76 -10.63 -1.84
C LEU A 148 -15.30 -10.63 -2.31
N THR A 149 -14.96 -11.38 -3.37
CA THR A 149 -13.58 -11.52 -3.87
C THR A 149 -13.23 -10.55 -5.00
N ASP A 150 -14.15 -9.67 -5.40
CA ASP A 150 -14.00 -8.79 -6.58
C ASP A 150 -14.74 -7.46 -6.35
N ASP A 151 -14.14 -6.34 -6.76
CA ASP A 151 -14.74 -5.01 -6.60
C ASP A 151 -15.58 -4.56 -7.81
N ASN A 152 -15.63 -5.38 -8.85
CA ASN A 152 -16.29 -5.19 -10.13
C ASN A 152 -15.75 -4.02 -10.96
N VAL A 153 -14.49 -3.61 -10.75
CA VAL A 153 -13.82 -2.52 -11.47
C VAL A 153 -12.59 -3.04 -12.22
N ASN A 154 -12.83 -3.66 -13.38
CA ASN A 154 -11.79 -4.35 -14.15
C ASN A 154 -10.77 -3.43 -14.86
N ALA A 155 -11.07 -2.14 -15.04
CA ALA A 155 -10.21 -1.22 -15.79
C ALA A 155 -10.53 0.25 -15.53
N ASN A 156 -9.56 1.11 -15.82
CA ASN A 156 -9.76 2.54 -15.87
C ASN A 156 -10.59 2.96 -17.09
N ASP A 157 -11.34 4.04 -16.94
CA ASP A 157 -12.10 4.68 -18.04
C ASP A 157 -11.21 5.18 -19.17
N LYS A 158 -9.95 5.53 -18.85
CA LYS A 158 -8.91 5.92 -19.80
C LYS A 158 -7.66 5.08 -19.58
N ALA A 159 -7.04 4.66 -20.68
CA ALA A 159 -5.73 4.02 -20.63
C ALA A 159 -4.69 4.95 -20.00
N PHE A 160 -3.71 4.37 -19.32
CA PHE A 160 -2.55 5.11 -18.84
C PHE A 160 -1.78 5.74 -20.01
N ASP A 161 -1.21 6.91 -19.77
CA ASP A 161 -0.28 7.52 -20.71
C ASP A 161 0.99 6.69 -20.82
N THR A 162 1.69 6.77 -21.95
CA THR A 162 2.98 6.08 -22.15
C THR A 162 4.17 6.87 -21.61
N SER A 163 3.93 8.05 -21.02
CA SER A 163 4.94 8.93 -20.45
C SER A 163 4.50 9.48 -19.10
N PHE A 164 5.46 9.74 -18.22
CA PHE A 164 5.21 10.37 -16.92
C PHE A 164 4.37 11.65 -17.07
N PRO A 165 3.33 11.87 -16.25
CA PRO A 165 2.99 11.17 -14.99
C PRO A 165 2.21 9.85 -15.12
N TYR A 166 2.07 9.28 -16.33
CA TYR A 166 1.36 8.02 -16.65
C TYR A 166 -0.15 8.00 -16.33
N LEU A 167 -0.62 8.82 -15.38
CA LEU A 167 -2.04 9.01 -15.08
C LEU A 167 -2.71 9.88 -16.15
N ALA A 168 -3.80 9.35 -16.71
CA ALA A 168 -4.64 10.09 -17.64
C ALA A 168 -5.32 11.31 -16.97
N SER A 169 -5.66 12.32 -17.77
CA SER A 169 -6.39 13.50 -17.30
C SER A 169 -7.80 13.17 -16.79
N PRO A 170 -8.26 13.81 -15.71
CA PRO A 170 -9.66 13.73 -15.26
C PRO A 170 -10.57 14.28 -16.37
N TRP A 171 -11.58 13.47 -16.77
CA TRP A 171 -12.63 13.70 -17.77
C TRP A 171 -12.22 14.29 -19.13
#